data_AF-A0A6P8VHX9-F1
#
_entry.id   AF-A0A6P8VHX9-F1
#
_cell.length_a   1.000
_cell.length_b   1.000
_cell.length_c   1.000
_cell.angle_alpha   90.00
_cell.angle_beta   90.00
_cell.angle_gamma   90.00
#
_symmetry.space_group_name_H-M   'P 1'
#
loop_
_entity.id
_entity.type
_entity.pdbx_description
1 polymer ?
#
loop_
_entity_poly.entity_id
_entity_poly.type
_entity_poly.pdbx_seq_one_letter_code
_entity_poly.pdbx_strand_id
1 'polypeptide(L)'
;MWHSTFVPIFRSAILNPRLTNTSERATEASYKITHELMKKMKPYTDGEMVKDYILLACSTLFPEKKDLEREAKKMQLSDSTVARRASDISENIAHTLKDKLSSAEFVSLAMDESLDINDTPQLLIFIRAINSKFDITEELLDMVSLKNGTTGIEIKNAVLETLEKFNIGPEKITAFTTDGAPAMLGKRNGAVALLKETLKNGGVAAEGIFSYHCIVHQQALFAKFKCLNEVMANVIEVVNYIRARARNHLHFKLLCEEFDTHYGDLVLHTEIRWLSKGRMLAHFMDLLEPLKSFIVGQGETSRFSVLDDKEWVLSVAFLCDITQHLNELNLKMQGRNKTVYELYTAVRVFSDKLDVLEQSVRGSDYRFSPPCRK
;
A
#
# COMPACT_ATOMS: atom_id res chain seq x y z
N MET A 1 6.83 1.87 1.35
CA MET A 1 6.45 3.29 1.51
C MET A 1 6.95 3.88 2.84
N TRP A 2 8.06 3.38 3.40
CA TRP A 2 8.55 3.74 4.75
C TRP A 2 10.06 3.99 4.74
N HIS A 3 10.55 4.98 3.98
CA HIS A 3 12.01 5.14 3.82
C HIS A 3 12.57 6.55 4.08
N SER A 4 11.80 7.58 4.48
CA SER A 4 12.41 8.91 4.60
C SER A 4 12.00 9.87 5.74
N THR A 5 11.10 9.54 6.69
CA THR A 5 10.89 10.42 7.88
C THR A 5 11.58 9.99 9.17
N PHE A 6 12.24 8.83 9.23
CA PHE A 6 12.73 8.28 10.51
C PHE A 6 14.10 8.79 10.97
N VAL A 7 14.89 9.45 10.11
CA VAL A 7 16.27 9.86 10.45
C VAL A 7 16.34 11.07 11.39
N PRO A 8 15.46 12.10 11.34
CA PRO A 8 15.55 13.23 12.26
C PRO A 8 14.99 12.94 13.67
N ILE A 9 14.00 12.05 13.78
CA ILE A 9 13.21 11.84 15.01
C ILE A 9 13.96 10.99 16.05
N PHE A 10 14.88 10.12 15.61
CA PHE A 10 15.70 9.31 16.52
C PHE A 10 16.80 10.12 17.25
N ARG A 11 17.11 11.34 16.77
CA ARG A 11 18.25 12.13 17.27
C ARG A 11 18.01 12.90 18.56
N SER A 12 16.77 13.26 18.92
CA SER A 12 16.56 14.20 20.03
C SER A 12 16.31 13.56 21.40
N ALA A 13 15.86 12.30 21.48
CA ALA A 13 15.45 11.70 22.77
C ALA A 13 16.38 10.58 23.28
N ILE A 14 17.10 9.86 22.41
CA ILE A 14 17.91 8.69 22.80
C ILE A 14 19.41 8.87 22.47
N LEU A 15 19.77 9.81 21.59
CA LEU A 15 21.13 9.99 21.08
C LEU A 15 21.79 11.25 21.66
N ASN A 16 22.10 11.22 22.96
CA ASN A 16 22.96 12.22 23.57
C ASN A 16 24.41 12.01 23.06
N PRO A 17 25.08 12.99 22.41
CA PRO A 17 26.41 12.80 21.81
C PRO A 17 27.56 12.66 22.82
N ARG A 18 27.27 12.42 24.11
CA ARG A 18 28.25 12.20 25.18
C ARG A 18 27.88 10.99 26.04
N LEU A 19 27.73 9.81 25.44
CA LEU A 19 27.64 8.57 26.20
C LEU A 19 29.05 8.15 26.65
N THR A 20 29.33 8.39 27.93
CA THR A 20 30.63 8.17 28.57
C THR A 20 30.81 6.75 29.11
N ASN A 21 29.73 5.95 29.22
CA ASN A 21 29.77 4.59 29.77
C ASN A 21 29.46 3.51 28.70
N THR A 22 30.17 2.37 28.74
CA THR A 22 29.96 1.22 27.84
C THR A 22 28.56 0.62 27.94
N SER A 23 27.93 0.66 29.12
CA SER A 23 26.55 0.19 29.33
C SER A 23 25.52 1.00 28.53
N GLU A 24 25.72 2.32 28.44
CA GLU A 24 24.83 3.22 27.69
C GLU A 24 24.92 2.93 26.19
N ARG A 25 26.13 2.69 25.68
CA ARG A 25 26.35 2.33 24.26
C ARG A 25 25.74 0.99 23.88
N ALA A 26 25.81 -0.02 24.76
CA ALA A 26 25.15 -1.30 24.54
C ALA A 26 23.62 -1.14 24.51
N THR A 27 23.08 -0.26 25.36
CA THR A 27 21.65 0.08 25.36
C THR A 27 21.25 0.80 24.09
N GLU A 28 22.00 1.83 23.67
CA GLU A 28 21.78 2.54 22.41
C GLU A 28 21.82 1.59 21.20
N ALA A 29 22.83 0.71 21.14
CA ALA A 29 22.97 -0.28 20.07
C ALA A 29 21.75 -1.19 19.97
N SER A 30 21.25 -1.69 21.10
CA SER A 30 20.05 -2.53 21.10
C SER A 30 18.79 -1.76 20.66
N TYR A 31 18.63 -0.47 21.00
CA TYR A 31 17.53 0.35 20.47
C TYR A 31 17.62 0.51 18.95
N LYS A 32 18.82 0.74 18.42
CA LYS A 32 19.05 0.84 16.97
C LYS A 32 18.75 -0.47 16.25
N ILE A 33 19.14 -1.60 16.83
CA ILE A 33 18.84 -2.93 16.28
C ILE A 33 17.33 -3.18 16.31
N THR A 34 16.64 -2.92 17.43
CA THR A 34 15.17 -3.02 17.53
C THR A 34 14.49 -2.17 16.45
N HIS A 35 14.93 -0.93 16.27
CA HIS A 35 14.37 -0.05 15.24
C HIS A 35 14.54 -0.62 13.82
N GLU A 36 15.70 -1.20 13.49
CA GLU A 36 15.91 -1.85 12.19
C GLU A 36 15.08 -3.13 12.01
N LEU A 37 14.87 -3.91 13.08
CA LEU A 37 13.94 -5.05 13.05
C LEU A 37 12.51 -4.59 12.75
N MET A 38 12.03 -3.54 13.44
CA MET A 38 10.70 -2.96 13.22
C MET A 38 10.53 -2.46 11.79
N LYS A 39 11.50 -1.71 11.25
CA LYS A 39 11.46 -1.19 9.87
C LYS A 39 11.38 -2.30 8.82
N LYS A 40 11.95 -3.47 9.11
CA LYS A 40 11.92 -4.66 8.25
C LYS A 40 10.77 -5.60 8.57
N MET A 41 9.87 -5.23 9.49
CA MET A 41 8.74 -6.05 9.96
C MET A 41 9.19 -7.45 10.40
N LYS A 42 10.31 -7.50 11.16
CA LYS A 42 10.85 -8.76 11.68
C LYS A 42 10.25 -9.09 13.05
N PRO A 43 10.03 -10.39 13.36
CA PRO A 43 9.60 -10.83 14.67
C PRO A 43 10.56 -10.37 15.79
N TYR A 44 10.04 -10.16 16.99
CA TYR A 44 10.88 -9.79 18.14
C TYR A 44 11.90 -10.87 18.53
N THR A 45 11.58 -12.13 18.24
CA THR A 45 12.47 -13.29 18.43
C THR A 45 13.75 -13.20 17.60
N ASP A 46 13.76 -12.45 16.49
CA ASP A 46 14.95 -12.28 15.66
C ASP A 46 16.05 -11.47 16.39
N GLY A 47 15.73 -10.79 17.50
CA GLY A 47 16.70 -10.06 18.31
C GLY A 47 17.85 -10.95 18.80
N GLU A 48 17.53 -12.15 19.30
CA GLU A 48 18.53 -13.09 19.80
C GLU A 48 19.39 -13.64 18.65
N MET A 49 18.76 -13.97 17.53
CA MET A 49 19.47 -14.39 16.31
C MET A 49 20.46 -13.32 15.83
N VAL A 50 20.05 -12.05 15.81
CA VAL A 50 20.95 -10.94 15.43
C VAL A 50 22.11 -10.82 16.42
N LYS A 51 21.86 -11.02 17.72
CA LYS A 51 22.93 -11.01 18.73
C LYS A 51 23.94 -12.13 18.47
N ASP A 52 23.48 -13.34 18.18
CA ASP A 52 24.35 -14.49 17.90
C ASP A 52 25.23 -14.24 16.68
N TYR A 53 24.67 -13.66 15.61
CA TYR A 53 25.44 -13.27 14.42
C TYR A 53 26.51 -12.23 14.72
N ILE A 54 26.21 -11.24 15.56
CA ILE A 54 27.19 -10.23 15.97
C ILE A 54 28.31 -10.89 16.79
N LEU A 55 27.99 -11.77 17.72
CA LEU A 55 28.97 -12.48 18.54
C LEU A 55 29.88 -13.39 17.71
N LEU A 56 29.30 -14.12 16.76
CA LEU A 56 30.05 -14.96 15.81
C LEU A 56 31.00 -14.12 14.94
N ALA A 57 30.53 -12.98 14.44
CA ALA A 57 31.38 -12.07 13.67
C ALA A 57 32.52 -11.49 14.51
N CYS A 58 32.25 -11.09 15.77
CA CYS A 58 33.27 -10.58 16.68
C CYS A 58 34.37 -11.61 16.95
N SER A 59 34.00 -12.86 17.25
CA SER A 59 34.97 -13.91 17.57
C SER A 59 35.75 -14.39 16.34
N THR A 60 35.14 -14.40 15.15
CA THR A 60 35.77 -14.86 13.91
C THR A 60 36.69 -13.81 13.29
N LEU A 61 36.22 -12.56 13.17
CA LEU A 61 36.97 -11.48 12.51
C LEU A 61 38.02 -10.84 13.43
N PHE A 62 37.80 -10.86 14.74
CA PHE A 62 38.67 -10.21 15.72
C PHE A 62 39.04 -11.11 16.90
N PRO A 63 39.64 -12.29 16.67
CA PRO A 63 39.93 -13.28 17.73
C PRO A 63 40.84 -12.73 18.84
N GLU A 64 41.75 -11.81 18.48
CA GLU A 64 42.67 -11.13 19.42
C GLU A 64 41.97 -10.07 20.29
N LYS A 65 40.78 -9.58 19.89
CA LYS A 65 40.07 -8.48 20.56
C LYS A 65 38.87 -8.97 21.37
N LYS A 66 39.13 -9.80 22.39
CA LYS A 66 38.08 -10.37 23.29
C LYS A 66 37.19 -9.32 23.95
N ASP A 67 37.68 -8.10 24.11
CA ASP A 67 36.89 -6.98 24.63
C ASP A 67 35.69 -6.66 23.75
N LEU A 68 35.79 -6.76 22.41
CA LEU A 68 34.68 -6.48 21.49
C LEU A 68 33.53 -7.47 21.70
N GLU A 69 33.85 -8.75 21.79
CA GLU A 69 32.85 -9.79 22.08
C GLU A 69 32.22 -9.57 23.46
N ARG A 70 33.03 -9.23 24.47
CA ARG A 70 32.53 -8.93 25.83
C ARG A 70 31.58 -7.74 25.84
N GLU A 71 31.89 -6.67 25.10
CA GLU A 71 31.00 -5.51 24.99
C GLU A 71 29.72 -5.85 24.19
N ALA A 72 29.83 -6.60 23.09
CA ALA A 72 28.67 -7.05 22.32
C ALA A 72 27.72 -7.94 23.14
N LYS A 73 28.25 -8.79 24.04
CA LYS A 73 27.44 -9.62 24.95
C LYS A 73 26.52 -8.81 25.86
N LYS A 74 26.89 -7.57 26.20
CA LYS A 74 26.08 -6.67 27.05
C LYS A 74 24.80 -6.19 26.37
N MET A 75 24.70 -6.26 25.03
CA MET A 75 23.47 -5.88 24.33
C MET A 75 22.32 -6.80 24.75
N GLN A 76 21.23 -6.20 25.21
CA GLN A 76 20.02 -6.95 25.58
C GLN A 76 19.10 -7.01 24.35
N LEU A 77 18.94 -8.19 23.77
CA LEU A 77 18.14 -8.42 22.56
C LEU A 77 17.20 -9.62 22.70
N SER A 78 16.82 -9.98 23.94
CA SER A 78 15.75 -10.94 24.17
C SER A 78 14.45 -10.45 23.53
N ASP A 79 13.58 -11.38 23.17
CA ASP A 79 12.24 -11.12 22.64
C ASP A 79 11.47 -10.04 23.43
N SER A 80 11.43 -10.18 24.75
CA SER A 80 10.82 -9.28 25.73
C SER A 80 11.48 -7.90 25.76
N THR A 81 12.80 -7.85 25.61
CA THR A 81 13.54 -6.59 25.54
C THR A 81 13.26 -5.86 24.25
N VAL A 82 13.25 -6.57 23.12
CA VAL A 82 12.94 -6.01 21.80
C VAL A 82 11.49 -5.51 21.79
N ALA A 83 10.54 -6.26 22.33
CA ALA A 83 9.14 -5.84 22.45
C ALA A 83 9.00 -4.56 23.29
N ARG A 84 9.63 -4.49 24.46
CA ARG A 84 9.61 -3.29 25.32
C ARG A 84 10.19 -2.08 24.60
N ARG A 85 11.37 -2.23 23.97
CA ARG A 85 12.02 -1.14 23.22
C ARG A 85 11.20 -0.70 22.02
N ALA A 86 10.47 -1.62 21.37
CA ALA A 86 9.54 -1.27 20.30
C ALA A 86 8.39 -0.41 20.82
N SER A 87 7.86 -0.71 22.03
CA SER A 87 6.89 0.16 22.72
C SER A 87 7.48 1.53 23.01
N ASP A 88 8.66 1.58 23.63
CA ASP A 88 9.36 2.84 23.97
C ASP A 88 9.59 3.71 22.71
N ILE A 89 9.98 3.08 21.59
CA ILE A 89 10.14 3.76 20.29
C ILE A 89 8.79 4.28 19.77
N SER A 90 7.74 3.46 19.83
CA SER A 90 6.39 3.82 19.37
C SER A 90 5.83 5.01 20.17
N GLU A 91 5.96 4.99 21.49
CA GLU A 91 5.55 6.07 22.38
C GLU A 91 6.30 7.37 22.06
N ASN A 92 7.62 7.30 21.87
CA ASN A 92 8.41 8.46 21.48
C ASN A 92 8.00 9.03 20.11
N ILE A 93 7.66 8.17 19.15
CA ILE A 93 7.14 8.60 17.84
C ILE A 93 5.79 9.31 18.02
N ALA A 94 4.88 8.75 18.80
CA ALA A 94 3.57 9.34 19.08
C ALA A 94 3.70 10.70 19.77
N HIS A 95 4.59 10.83 20.76
CA HIS A 95 4.91 12.10 21.42
C HIS A 95 5.49 13.13 20.44
N THR A 96 6.45 12.73 19.60
CA THR A 96 7.03 13.63 18.59
C THR A 96 5.97 14.10 17.58
N LEU A 97 5.07 13.20 17.16
CA LEU A 97 3.97 13.55 16.27
C LEU A 97 3.02 14.54 16.95
N LYS A 98 2.66 14.30 18.21
CA LYS A 98 1.83 15.19 19.02
C LYS A 98 2.43 16.60 19.13
N ASP A 99 3.73 16.70 19.39
CA ASP A 99 4.44 17.98 19.45
C ASP A 99 4.41 18.73 18.11
N LYS A 100 4.61 18.02 16.99
CA LYS A 100 4.51 18.63 15.65
C LYS A 100 3.10 19.16 15.36
N LEU A 101 2.08 18.36 15.72
CA LEU A 101 0.68 18.68 15.50
C LEU A 101 0.16 19.81 16.41
N SER A 102 0.86 20.14 17.50
CA SER A 102 0.49 21.26 18.37
C SER A 102 0.41 22.61 17.61
N SER A 103 1.31 22.80 16.65
CA SER A 103 1.39 23.98 15.78
C SER A 103 0.46 23.94 14.56
N ALA A 104 -0.28 22.85 14.36
CA ALA A 104 -1.19 22.72 13.22
C ALA A 104 -2.34 23.72 13.33
N GLU A 105 -2.66 24.38 12.22
CA GLU A 105 -3.80 25.27 12.06
C GLU A 105 -4.91 24.61 11.25
N PHE A 106 -4.53 23.86 10.22
CA PHE A 106 -5.46 23.14 9.36
C PHE A 106 -5.15 21.65 9.36
N VAL A 107 -6.17 20.84 9.60
CA VAL A 107 -6.07 19.39 9.68
C VAL A 107 -7.05 18.76 8.69
N SER A 108 -6.61 17.74 7.99
CA SER A 108 -7.45 16.85 7.21
C SER A 108 -7.18 15.41 7.62
N LEU A 109 -8.24 14.60 7.66
CA LEU A 109 -8.17 13.19 8.01
C LEU A 109 -8.54 12.33 6.82
N ALA A 110 -7.72 11.33 6.52
CA ALA A 110 -8.08 10.26 5.60
C ALA A 110 -8.30 8.98 6.40
N MET A 111 -9.45 8.34 6.18
CA MET A 111 -9.92 7.20 6.96
C MET A 111 -10.14 6.01 6.03
N ASP A 112 -9.57 4.87 6.38
CA ASP A 112 -9.71 3.63 5.64
C ASP A 112 -9.94 2.47 6.59
N GLU A 113 -10.79 1.52 6.21
CA GLU A 113 -11.08 0.33 7.00
C GLU A 113 -10.37 -0.88 6.40
N SER A 114 -9.72 -1.67 7.24
CA SER A 114 -9.14 -2.96 6.86
C SER A 114 -9.49 -4.02 7.89
N LEU A 115 -9.35 -5.29 7.53
CA LEU A 115 -9.41 -6.41 8.47
C LEU A 115 -7.98 -6.79 8.88
N ASP A 116 -7.79 -7.14 10.16
CA ASP A 116 -6.56 -7.80 10.60
C ASP A 116 -6.59 -9.32 10.35
N ILE A 117 -5.54 -10.02 10.77
CA ILE A 117 -5.40 -11.47 10.56
C ILE A 117 -6.44 -12.32 11.30
N ASN A 118 -7.14 -11.74 12.27
CA ASN A 118 -8.21 -12.39 13.04
C ASN A 118 -9.59 -11.84 12.63
N ASP A 119 -9.69 -11.25 11.43
CA ASP A 119 -10.90 -10.64 10.88
C ASP A 119 -11.49 -9.54 11.76
N THR A 120 -10.67 -8.91 12.62
CA THR A 120 -11.11 -7.75 13.40
C THR A 120 -10.97 -6.49 12.55
N PRO A 121 -12.04 -5.66 12.42
CA PRO A 121 -11.96 -4.40 11.69
C PRO A 121 -11.03 -3.41 12.38
N GLN A 122 -10.16 -2.81 11.58
CA GLN A 122 -9.16 -1.81 11.95
C GLN A 122 -9.43 -0.54 11.17
N LEU A 123 -9.64 0.57 11.89
CA LEU A 123 -9.75 1.89 11.31
C LEU A 123 -8.36 2.53 11.25
N LEU A 124 -7.86 2.77 10.04
CA LEU A 124 -6.64 3.52 9.79
C LEU A 124 -6.99 4.99 9.66
N ILE A 125 -6.41 5.84 10.52
CA ILE A 125 -6.59 7.29 10.49
C ILE A 125 -5.27 7.91 10.08
N PHE A 126 -5.22 8.48 8.87
CA PHE A 126 -4.10 9.29 8.41
C PHE A 126 -4.39 10.75 8.63
N ILE A 127 -3.37 11.49 9.04
CA ILE A 127 -3.44 12.94 9.22
C ILE A 127 -2.58 13.65 8.19
N ARG A 128 -3.15 14.70 7.60
CA ARG A 128 -2.40 15.74 6.91
C ARG A 128 -2.68 17.07 7.59
N ALA A 129 -1.63 17.66 8.17
CA ALA A 129 -1.69 18.89 8.93
C ALA A 129 -0.78 19.96 8.33
N ILE A 130 -1.21 21.23 8.40
CA ILE A 130 -0.49 22.40 7.92
C ILE A 130 -0.38 23.40 9.07
N ASN A 131 0.83 23.91 9.33
CA ASN A 131 1.07 24.97 10.32
C ASN A 131 1.10 26.36 9.67
N SER A 132 1.24 27.41 10.48
CA SER A 132 1.33 28.81 10.03
C SER A 132 2.51 29.13 9.10
N LYS A 133 3.53 28.26 9.07
CA LYS A 133 4.70 28.39 8.18
C LYS A 133 4.52 27.61 6.87
N PHE A 134 3.35 27.02 6.64
CA PHE A 134 3.05 26.12 5.52
C PHE A 134 3.88 24.82 5.53
N ASP A 135 4.43 24.42 6.68
CA ASP A 135 5.03 23.10 6.80
C ASP A 135 3.93 22.04 6.83
N ILE A 136 4.10 21.02 6.00
CA ILE A 136 3.14 19.93 5.87
C ILE A 136 3.64 18.73 6.69
N THR A 137 2.76 18.19 7.53
CA THR A 137 2.97 16.91 8.21
C THR A 137 1.96 15.89 7.68
N GLU A 138 2.45 14.80 7.09
CA GLU A 138 1.64 13.66 6.61
C GLU A 138 2.12 12.37 7.28
N GLU A 139 1.32 11.81 8.18
CA GLU A 139 1.66 10.55 8.87
C GLU A 139 0.40 9.72 9.19
N LEU A 140 0.59 8.44 9.52
CA LEU A 140 -0.45 7.63 10.15
C LEU A 140 -0.63 8.15 11.58
N LEU A 141 -1.83 8.62 11.91
CA LEU A 141 -2.15 9.15 13.23
C LEU A 141 -2.42 8.01 14.21
N ASP A 142 -3.32 7.10 13.84
CA ASP A 142 -3.65 5.94 14.67
C ASP A 142 -4.21 4.78 13.85
N MET A 143 -4.17 3.59 14.46
CA MET A 143 -4.84 2.38 13.98
C MET A 143 -5.72 1.86 15.11
N VAL A 144 -7.04 1.96 14.93
CA VAL A 144 -8.02 1.70 15.99
C VAL A 144 -8.80 0.43 15.69
N SER A 145 -8.71 -0.56 16.59
CA SER A 145 -9.54 -1.77 16.52
C SER A 145 -11.00 -1.45 16.83
N LEU A 146 -11.90 -1.65 15.87
CA LEU A 146 -13.34 -1.42 16.03
C LEU A 146 -14.04 -2.66 16.62
N LYS A 147 -14.06 -2.77 17.95
CA LYS A 147 -14.60 -3.95 18.66
C LYS A 147 -16.13 -4.08 18.60
N ASN A 148 -16.84 -2.96 18.40
CA ASN A 148 -18.30 -2.91 18.46
C ASN A 148 -18.94 -2.86 17.06
N GLY A 149 -18.18 -3.19 16.02
CA GLY A 149 -18.61 -3.17 14.62
C GLY A 149 -18.19 -1.90 13.87
N THR A 150 -18.58 -1.85 12.60
CA THR A 150 -18.09 -0.88 11.60
C THR A 150 -19.12 0.17 11.23
N THR A 151 -20.02 0.51 12.15
CA THR A 151 -21.05 1.52 11.90
C THR A 151 -20.45 2.93 11.93
N GLY A 152 -21.11 3.89 11.28
CA GLY A 152 -20.61 5.27 11.25
C GLY A 152 -20.50 5.92 12.64
N ILE A 153 -21.28 5.48 13.63
CA ILE A 153 -21.17 5.98 15.01
C ILE A 153 -19.90 5.45 15.71
N GLU A 154 -19.55 4.18 15.54
CA GLU A 154 -18.32 3.60 16.10
C GLU A 154 -17.08 4.24 15.49
N ILE A 155 -17.09 4.44 14.16
CA ILE A 155 -16.01 5.14 13.45
C ILE A 155 -15.90 6.58 13.95
N LYS A 156 -17.02 7.30 14.11
CA LYS A 156 -17.03 8.67 14.65
C LYS A 156 -16.39 8.71 16.05
N ASN A 157 -16.78 7.80 16.93
CA ASN A 157 -16.26 7.74 18.31
C ASN A 157 -14.75 7.46 18.30
N ALA A 158 -14.30 6.49 17.52
CA ALA A 158 -12.87 6.18 17.35
C ALA A 158 -12.06 7.39 16.87
N VAL A 159 -12.60 8.17 15.93
CA VAL A 159 -11.97 9.40 15.44
C VAL A 159 -11.90 10.47 16.54
N LEU A 160 -12.98 10.69 17.29
CA LEU A 160 -12.99 11.68 18.39
C LEU A 160 -12.01 11.31 19.51
N GLU A 161 -11.98 10.03 19.92
CA GLU A 161 -11.01 9.52 20.89
C GLU A 161 -9.57 9.68 20.40
N THR A 162 -9.33 9.45 19.10
CA THR A 162 -8.00 9.66 18.50
C THR A 162 -7.60 11.14 18.52
N LEU A 163 -8.53 12.05 18.20
CA LEU A 163 -8.27 13.49 18.27
C LEU A 163 -7.92 13.94 19.69
N GLU A 164 -8.65 13.45 20.68
CA GLU A 164 -8.37 13.71 22.10
C GLU A 164 -7.00 13.15 22.52
N LYS A 165 -6.69 11.91 22.17
CA LYS A 165 -5.38 11.26 22.43
C LYS A 165 -4.21 12.11 21.95
N PHE A 166 -4.35 12.74 20.77
CA PHE A 166 -3.30 13.58 20.17
C PHE A 166 -3.46 15.08 20.46
N ASN A 167 -4.37 15.49 21.35
CA ASN A 167 -4.67 16.90 21.68
C ASN A 167 -4.97 17.77 20.43
N ILE A 168 -5.69 17.21 19.47
CA ILE A 168 -6.09 17.92 18.26
C ILE A 168 -7.49 18.48 18.47
N GLY A 169 -7.58 19.81 18.51
CA GLY A 169 -8.86 20.51 18.56
C GLY A 169 -9.73 20.16 17.35
N PRO A 170 -10.97 19.68 17.54
CA PRO A 170 -11.87 19.34 16.44
C PRO A 170 -12.12 20.52 15.48
N GLU A 171 -12.03 21.76 15.96
CA GLU A 171 -12.16 22.99 15.19
C GLU A 171 -11.08 23.21 14.12
N LYS A 172 -9.95 22.52 14.24
CA LYS A 172 -8.87 22.57 13.24
C LYS A 172 -9.17 21.69 12.01
N ILE A 173 -10.20 20.85 12.07
CA ILE A 173 -10.53 19.93 11.00
C ILE A 173 -11.22 20.67 9.85
N THR A 174 -10.62 20.56 8.68
CA THR A 174 -11.06 21.20 7.44
C THR A 174 -11.54 20.20 6.40
N ALA A 175 -11.10 18.93 6.48
CA ALA A 175 -11.50 17.95 5.49
C ALA A 175 -11.46 16.51 6.00
N PHE A 176 -12.35 15.68 5.44
CA PHE A 176 -12.34 14.23 5.57
C PHE A 176 -12.18 13.58 4.20
N THR A 177 -11.45 12.47 4.12
CA THR A 177 -11.33 11.64 2.91
C THR A 177 -11.61 10.18 3.27
N THR A 178 -12.50 9.51 2.55
CA THR A 178 -12.88 8.11 2.84
C THR A 178 -13.00 7.27 1.57
N ASP A 179 -13.03 5.95 1.71
CA ASP A 179 -13.31 5.00 0.61
C ASP A 179 -14.75 5.06 0.07
N GLY A 180 -15.62 5.86 0.69
CA GLY A 180 -17.02 6.01 0.29
C GLY A 180 -17.93 4.85 0.65
N ALA A 181 -17.52 3.96 1.57
CA ALA A 181 -18.40 2.95 2.14
C ALA A 181 -19.64 3.60 2.78
N PRO A 182 -20.81 2.91 2.81
CA PRO A 182 -22.02 3.43 3.43
C PRO A 182 -21.85 3.86 4.90
N ALA A 183 -21.01 3.15 5.66
CA ALA A 183 -20.69 3.50 7.04
C ALA A 183 -19.89 4.82 7.15
N MET A 184 -19.14 5.20 6.11
CA MET A 184 -18.35 6.43 6.07
C MET A 184 -19.16 7.62 5.56
N LEU A 185 -19.84 7.47 4.41
CA LEU A 185 -20.51 8.57 3.67
C LEU A 185 -22.05 8.55 3.74
N GLY A 186 -22.65 7.65 4.51
CA GLY A 186 -24.09 7.61 4.71
C GLY A 186 -24.65 8.99 5.11
N LYS A 187 -25.71 9.46 4.43
CA LYS A 187 -26.22 10.84 4.57
C LYS A 187 -26.60 11.24 5.99
N ARG A 188 -27.07 10.29 6.80
CA ARG A 188 -27.51 10.50 8.19
C ARG A 188 -26.62 9.78 9.19
N ASN A 189 -26.33 8.51 8.92
CA ASN A 189 -25.62 7.63 9.85
C ASN A 189 -24.17 7.35 9.45
N GLY A 190 -23.65 8.03 8.42
CA GLY A 190 -22.26 7.92 8.01
C GLY A 190 -21.34 8.68 8.97
N ALA A 191 -20.16 8.14 9.22
CA ALA A 191 -19.17 8.75 10.12
C ALA A 191 -18.90 10.22 9.79
N VAL A 192 -18.71 10.55 8.51
CA VAL A 192 -18.44 11.94 8.09
C VAL A 192 -19.63 12.86 8.36
N ALA A 193 -20.86 12.39 8.15
CA ALA A 193 -22.06 13.18 8.44
C ALA A 193 -22.16 13.49 9.94
N LEU A 194 -21.95 12.47 10.78
CA LEU A 194 -22.00 12.60 12.24
C LEU A 194 -20.85 13.45 12.81
N LEU A 195 -19.65 13.34 12.22
CA LEU A 195 -18.51 14.19 12.58
C LEU A 195 -18.80 15.65 12.25
N LYS A 196 -19.32 15.94 11.05
CA LYS A 196 -19.70 17.31 10.65
C LYS A 196 -20.77 17.89 11.58
N GLU A 197 -21.75 17.10 12.00
CA GLU A 197 -22.76 17.53 12.97
C GLU A 197 -22.12 17.84 14.33
N THR A 198 -21.22 16.99 14.81
CA THR A 198 -20.51 17.19 16.08
C THR A 198 -19.68 18.48 16.05
N LEU A 199 -18.96 18.73 14.95
CA LEU A 199 -18.18 19.94 14.74
C LEU A 199 -19.06 21.19 14.67
N LYS A 200 -20.22 21.10 14.00
CA LYS A 200 -21.20 22.18 13.94
C LYS A 200 -21.72 22.56 15.32
N ASN A 201 -22.05 21.56 16.14
CA ASN A 201 -22.51 21.77 17.51
C ASN A 201 -21.41 22.39 18.41
N GLY A 202 -20.14 22.15 18.08
CA GLY A 202 -18.97 22.79 18.70
C GLY A 202 -18.64 24.20 18.18
N GLY A 203 -19.48 24.79 17.33
CA GLY A 203 -19.29 26.16 16.81
C GLY A 203 -18.46 26.26 15.53
N VAL A 204 -18.08 25.14 14.91
CA VAL A 204 -17.36 25.11 13.63
C VAL A 204 -18.37 25.25 12.49
N ALA A 205 -18.15 26.19 11.57
CA ALA A 205 -18.99 26.31 10.38
C ALA A 205 -18.87 25.05 9.50
N ALA A 206 -19.93 24.24 9.45
CA ALA A 206 -19.97 22.99 8.69
C ALA A 206 -19.74 23.19 7.18
N GLU A 207 -20.06 24.38 6.65
CA GLU A 207 -19.83 24.78 5.26
C GLU A 207 -18.33 24.89 4.93
N GLY A 208 -17.47 25.03 5.94
CA GLY A 208 -16.02 25.03 5.78
C GLY A 208 -15.36 23.65 5.78
N ILE A 209 -16.13 22.56 5.97
CA ILE A 209 -15.60 21.21 6.10
C ILE A 209 -15.80 20.42 4.81
N PHE A 210 -14.71 20.15 4.11
CA PHE A 210 -14.70 19.35 2.89
C PHE A 210 -14.84 17.86 3.18
N SER A 211 -15.44 17.12 2.24
CA SER A 211 -15.52 15.66 2.29
C SER A 211 -15.20 15.13 0.91
N TYR A 212 -14.17 14.31 0.81
CA TYR A 212 -13.72 13.72 -0.44
C TYR A 212 -13.91 12.21 -0.42
N HIS A 213 -14.26 11.69 -1.58
CA HIS A 213 -14.18 10.26 -1.85
C HIS A 213 -12.78 9.96 -2.38
N CYS A 214 -12.13 8.92 -1.87
CA CYS A 214 -10.81 8.49 -2.29
C CYS A 214 -10.79 8.27 -3.81
N ILE A 215 -10.00 9.09 -4.52
CA ILE A 215 -9.90 9.06 -5.98
C ILE A 215 -9.38 7.71 -6.50
N VAL A 216 -8.48 7.07 -5.74
CA VAL A 216 -7.95 5.74 -6.06
C VAL A 216 -9.06 4.68 -5.97
N HIS A 217 -9.93 4.78 -4.98
CA HIS A 217 -11.06 3.88 -4.86
C HIS A 217 -12.13 4.16 -5.94
N GLN A 218 -12.41 5.41 -6.27
CA GLN A 218 -13.30 5.77 -7.39
C GLN A 218 -12.80 5.19 -8.72
N GLN A 219 -11.50 5.32 -8.99
CA GLN A 219 -10.86 4.72 -10.15
C GLN A 219 -11.06 3.18 -10.16
N ALA A 220 -10.86 2.53 -9.00
CA ALA A 220 -11.04 1.08 -8.88
C ALA A 220 -12.50 0.63 -9.06
N LEU A 221 -13.48 1.42 -8.61
CA LEU A 221 -14.90 1.16 -8.83
C LEU A 221 -15.27 1.26 -10.31
N PHE A 222 -14.75 2.26 -11.02
CA PHE A 222 -14.99 2.42 -12.46
C PHE A 222 -14.49 1.22 -13.27
N ALA A 223 -13.36 0.63 -12.86
CA ALA A 223 -12.78 -0.54 -13.52
C ALA A 223 -13.62 -1.83 -13.39
N LYS A 224 -14.70 -1.85 -12.59
CA LYS A 224 -15.63 -3.01 -12.47
C LYS A 224 -16.67 -3.09 -13.59
N PHE A 225 -16.45 -2.42 -14.73
CA PHE A 225 -17.36 -2.37 -15.86
C PHE A 225 -17.68 -3.78 -16.42
N LYS A 226 -18.95 -4.04 -16.72
CA LYS A 226 -19.47 -5.39 -17.03
C LYS A 226 -18.79 -6.05 -18.24
N CYS A 227 -18.55 -5.30 -19.32
CA CYS A 227 -17.92 -5.82 -20.54
C CYS A 227 -16.51 -6.36 -20.31
N LEU A 228 -15.79 -5.84 -19.32
CA LEU A 228 -14.43 -6.26 -19.01
C LEU A 228 -14.40 -7.57 -18.20
N ASN A 229 -15.47 -7.88 -17.48
CA ASN A 229 -15.51 -9.05 -16.60
C ASN A 229 -15.59 -10.36 -17.38
N GLU A 230 -16.27 -10.39 -18.54
CA GLU A 230 -16.41 -11.60 -19.36
C GLU A 230 -15.06 -12.01 -19.98
N VAL A 231 -14.38 -11.08 -20.64
CA VAL A 231 -13.04 -11.32 -21.19
C VAL A 231 -12.05 -11.70 -20.10
N MET A 232 -12.08 -10.99 -18.96
CA MET A 232 -11.24 -11.34 -17.81
C MET A 232 -11.53 -12.73 -17.23
N ALA A 233 -12.79 -13.16 -17.20
CA ALA A 233 -13.13 -14.49 -16.69
C ALA A 233 -12.49 -15.59 -17.55
N ASN A 234 -12.50 -15.45 -18.87
CA ASN A 234 -11.83 -16.40 -19.77
C ASN A 234 -10.30 -16.38 -19.58
N VAL A 235 -9.68 -15.20 -19.49
CA VAL A 235 -8.23 -15.08 -19.21
C VAL A 235 -7.88 -15.78 -17.89
N ILE A 236 -8.67 -15.54 -16.84
CA ILE A 236 -8.48 -16.15 -15.52
C ILE A 236 -8.61 -17.67 -15.59
N GLU A 237 -9.57 -18.20 -16.36
CA GLU A 237 -9.74 -19.64 -16.52
C GLU A 237 -8.51 -20.29 -17.16
N VAL A 238 -7.99 -19.70 -18.25
CA VAL A 238 -6.78 -20.20 -18.92
C VAL A 238 -5.57 -20.18 -17.97
N VAL A 239 -5.37 -19.06 -17.26
CA VAL A 239 -4.26 -18.95 -16.30
C VAL A 239 -4.40 -19.98 -15.16
N ASN A 240 -5.61 -20.14 -14.62
CA ASN A 240 -5.87 -21.10 -13.57
C ASN A 240 -5.65 -22.53 -14.04
N TYR A 241 -6.02 -22.88 -15.27
CA TYR A 241 -5.80 -24.22 -15.83
C TYR A 241 -4.30 -24.59 -15.85
N ILE A 242 -3.44 -23.66 -16.27
CA ILE A 242 -1.99 -23.87 -16.33
C ILE A 242 -1.41 -23.94 -14.92
N ARG A 243 -1.83 -23.02 -14.04
CA ARG A 243 -1.28 -22.87 -12.68
C ARG A 243 -1.80 -23.92 -11.70
N ALA A 244 -2.94 -24.56 -11.96
CA ALA A 244 -3.56 -25.53 -11.05
C ALA A 244 -2.75 -26.83 -10.91
N ARG A 245 -1.95 -27.20 -11.92
CA ARG A 245 -1.14 -28.43 -11.89
C ARG A 245 0.34 -28.09 -12.05
N ALA A 246 1.15 -28.52 -11.11
CA ALA A 246 2.60 -28.28 -11.12
C ALA A 246 3.28 -28.74 -12.42
N ARG A 247 2.83 -29.88 -12.97
CA ARG A 247 3.33 -30.39 -14.26
C ARG A 247 2.98 -29.46 -15.43
N ASN A 248 1.75 -28.98 -15.49
CA ASN A 248 1.31 -28.05 -16.54
C ASN A 248 2.11 -26.75 -16.46
N HIS A 249 2.28 -26.22 -15.25
CA HIS A 249 3.05 -25.01 -15.00
C HIS A 249 4.52 -25.17 -15.41
N LEU A 250 5.17 -26.28 -15.05
CA LEU A 250 6.56 -26.55 -15.43
C LEU A 250 6.72 -26.68 -16.96
N HIS A 251 5.85 -27.46 -17.61
CA HIS A 251 5.88 -27.60 -19.07
C HIS A 251 5.67 -26.27 -19.78
N PHE A 252 4.74 -25.45 -19.28
CA PHE A 252 4.48 -24.12 -19.84
C PHE A 252 5.69 -23.19 -19.69
N LYS A 253 6.41 -23.23 -18.56
CA LYS A 253 7.65 -22.46 -18.38
C LYS A 253 8.73 -22.83 -19.37
N LEU A 254 8.96 -24.12 -19.57
CA LEU A 254 9.94 -24.60 -20.57
C LEU A 254 9.57 -24.11 -21.96
N LEU A 255 8.28 -24.11 -22.31
CA LEU A 255 7.81 -23.57 -23.57
C LEU A 255 8.03 -22.05 -23.68
N CYS A 256 7.87 -21.29 -22.60
CA CYS A 256 8.18 -19.85 -22.60
C CYS A 256 9.67 -19.59 -22.88
N GLU A 257 10.56 -20.43 -22.32
CA GLU A 257 12.00 -20.35 -22.58
C GLU A 257 12.33 -20.68 -24.05
N GLU A 258 11.65 -21.64 -24.66
CA GLU A 258 11.80 -21.99 -26.08
C GLU A 258 11.36 -20.87 -27.03
N PHE A 259 10.34 -20.10 -26.65
CA PHE A 259 9.79 -18.99 -27.43
C PHE A 259 10.53 -17.66 -27.21
N ASP A 260 11.55 -17.62 -26.34
CA ASP A 260 12.31 -16.42 -25.96
C ASP A 260 11.40 -15.24 -25.59
N THR A 261 10.37 -15.50 -24.78
CA THR A 261 9.40 -14.48 -24.39
C THR A 261 9.96 -13.52 -23.35
N HIS A 262 9.51 -12.26 -23.38
CA HIS A 262 9.96 -11.25 -22.43
C HIS A 262 9.59 -11.62 -20.98
N TYR A 263 8.41 -12.20 -20.78
CA TYR A 263 8.02 -12.81 -19.51
C TYR A 263 8.19 -14.33 -19.56
N GLY A 264 8.74 -14.93 -18.49
CA GLY A 264 8.94 -16.38 -18.40
C GLY A 264 7.86 -17.16 -17.64
N ASP A 265 6.80 -16.49 -17.17
CA ASP A 265 5.72 -17.12 -16.40
C ASP A 265 4.44 -16.29 -16.40
N LEU A 266 3.29 -16.95 -16.20
CA LEU A 266 2.02 -16.30 -15.91
C LEU A 266 1.93 -15.90 -14.45
N VAL A 267 1.34 -14.73 -14.21
CA VAL A 267 1.09 -14.21 -12.86
C VAL A 267 -0.34 -14.54 -12.43
N LEU A 268 -0.50 -15.12 -11.24
CA LEU A 268 -1.82 -15.28 -10.61
C LEU A 268 -2.37 -13.91 -10.20
N HIS A 269 -3.66 -13.68 -10.44
CA HIS A 269 -4.31 -12.48 -9.95
C HIS A 269 -4.78 -12.70 -8.50
N THR A 270 -4.69 -11.65 -7.71
CA THR A 270 -5.48 -11.52 -6.48
C THR A 270 -6.67 -10.63 -6.81
N GLU A 271 -7.87 -11.02 -6.37
CA GLU A 271 -9.13 -10.30 -6.66
C GLU A 271 -9.13 -8.82 -6.25
N ILE A 272 -8.21 -8.46 -5.34
CA ILE A 272 -8.30 -7.25 -4.53
C ILE A 272 -7.87 -5.99 -5.29
N ARG A 273 -7.04 -6.04 -6.35
CA ARG A 273 -6.47 -4.82 -6.97
C ARG A 273 -6.26 -4.90 -8.48
N TRP A 274 -6.76 -3.92 -9.23
CA TRP A 274 -6.58 -3.80 -10.69
C TRP A 274 -5.10 -3.81 -11.14
N LEU A 275 -4.18 -3.31 -10.29
CA LEU A 275 -2.73 -3.42 -10.52
C LEU A 275 -2.26 -4.85 -10.78
N SER A 276 -2.87 -5.87 -10.15
CA SER A 276 -2.54 -7.27 -10.40
C SER A 276 -3.12 -7.76 -11.73
N LYS A 277 -4.35 -7.36 -12.06
CA LYS A 277 -5.04 -7.70 -13.32
C LYS A 277 -4.31 -7.15 -14.55
N GLY A 278 -3.86 -5.90 -14.50
CA GLY A 278 -3.10 -5.34 -15.63
C GLY A 278 -1.75 -6.03 -15.85
N ARG A 279 -1.06 -6.44 -14.78
CA ARG A 279 0.16 -7.27 -14.92
C ARG A 279 -0.15 -8.64 -15.50
N MET A 280 -1.22 -9.29 -15.05
CA MET A 280 -1.66 -10.56 -15.62
C MET A 280 -1.93 -10.44 -17.12
N LEU A 281 -2.66 -9.41 -17.55
CA LEU A 281 -2.97 -9.19 -18.97
C LEU A 281 -1.72 -8.93 -19.81
N ALA A 282 -0.77 -8.14 -19.29
CA ALA A 282 0.50 -7.91 -19.97
C ALA A 282 1.29 -9.20 -20.17
N HIS A 283 1.38 -10.06 -19.15
CA HIS A 283 2.01 -11.37 -19.28
C HIS A 283 1.24 -12.28 -20.23
N PHE A 284 -0.10 -12.28 -20.15
CA PHE A 284 -0.94 -13.11 -21.00
C PHE A 284 -0.78 -12.77 -22.49
N MET A 285 -0.77 -11.48 -22.84
CA MET A 285 -0.56 -11.03 -24.22
C MET A 285 0.88 -11.22 -24.71
N ASP A 286 1.86 -11.17 -23.81
CA ASP A 286 3.23 -11.51 -24.16
C ASP A 286 3.37 -13.00 -24.50
N LEU A 287 2.70 -13.84 -23.71
CA LEU A 287 2.75 -15.28 -23.75
C LEU A 287 1.69 -15.93 -24.66
N LEU A 288 0.96 -15.15 -25.46
CA LEU A 288 -0.19 -15.64 -26.23
C LEU A 288 0.16 -16.81 -27.16
N GLU A 289 1.30 -16.74 -27.86
CA GLU A 289 1.74 -17.81 -28.76
C GLU A 289 2.17 -19.08 -28.02
N PRO A 290 3.04 -19.03 -26.98
CA PRO A 290 3.29 -20.17 -26.12
C PRO A 290 2.00 -20.75 -25.52
N LEU A 291 1.04 -19.91 -25.15
CA LEU A 291 -0.25 -20.36 -24.59
C LEU A 291 -1.04 -21.18 -25.60
N LYS A 292 -1.20 -20.68 -26.84
CA LYS A 292 -1.86 -21.44 -27.91
C LYS A 292 -1.17 -22.77 -28.16
N SER A 293 0.15 -22.78 -28.30
CA SER A 293 0.94 -24.01 -28.50
C SER A 293 0.79 -25.00 -27.34
N PHE A 294 0.80 -24.50 -26.10
CA PHE A 294 0.61 -25.32 -24.91
C PHE A 294 -0.78 -25.98 -24.89
N ILE A 295 -1.84 -25.21 -25.14
CA ILE A 295 -3.23 -25.70 -25.15
C ILE A 295 -3.44 -26.76 -26.23
N VAL A 296 -2.90 -26.55 -27.43
CA VAL A 296 -2.91 -27.55 -28.51
C VAL A 296 -2.19 -28.83 -28.07
N GLY A 297 -1.02 -28.71 -27.45
CA GLY A 297 -0.26 -29.85 -26.93
C GLY A 297 -0.96 -30.62 -25.80
N GLN A 298 -1.86 -29.97 -25.05
CA GLN A 298 -2.71 -30.63 -24.04
C GLN A 298 -4.01 -31.22 -24.62
N GLY A 299 -4.35 -30.94 -25.88
CA GLY A 299 -5.61 -31.37 -26.49
C GLY A 299 -6.85 -30.61 -25.99
N GLU A 300 -6.68 -29.40 -25.45
CA GLU A 300 -7.74 -28.60 -24.83
C GLU A 300 -8.26 -27.46 -25.73
N THR A 301 -7.96 -27.53 -27.04
CA THR A 301 -8.34 -26.48 -28.02
C THR A 301 -9.84 -26.23 -28.05
N SER A 302 -10.68 -27.27 -27.90
CA SER A 302 -12.14 -27.10 -27.86
C SER A 302 -12.61 -26.30 -26.63
N ARG A 303 -11.94 -26.49 -25.49
CA ARG A 303 -12.25 -25.80 -24.23
C ARG A 303 -11.81 -24.34 -24.27
N PHE A 304 -10.65 -24.05 -24.84
CA PHE A 304 -10.06 -22.70 -24.91
C PHE A 304 -10.06 -22.13 -26.32
N SER A 305 -11.12 -22.38 -27.08
CA SER A 305 -11.29 -21.92 -28.47
C SER A 305 -11.27 -20.40 -28.62
N VAL A 306 -11.59 -19.67 -27.54
CA VAL A 306 -11.47 -18.20 -27.48
C VAL A 306 -10.06 -17.68 -27.77
N LEU A 307 -9.01 -18.49 -27.57
CA LEU A 307 -7.63 -18.11 -27.89
C LEU A 307 -7.39 -17.93 -29.40
N ASP A 308 -8.22 -18.57 -30.24
CA ASP A 308 -8.16 -18.49 -31.70
C ASP A 308 -9.13 -17.43 -32.26
N ASP A 309 -10.02 -16.88 -31.42
CA ASP A 309 -10.94 -15.82 -31.79
C ASP A 309 -10.21 -14.47 -31.81
N LYS A 310 -10.06 -13.91 -33.02
CA LYS A 310 -9.38 -12.63 -33.25
C LYS A 310 -10.07 -11.46 -32.55
N GLU A 311 -11.40 -11.44 -32.49
CA GLU A 311 -12.13 -10.35 -31.82
C GLU A 311 -11.92 -10.42 -30.31
N TRP A 312 -11.90 -11.64 -29.75
CA TRP A 312 -11.60 -11.85 -28.34
C TRP A 312 -10.15 -11.46 -28.01
N VAL A 313 -9.16 -11.88 -28.82
CA VAL A 313 -7.75 -11.51 -28.62
C VAL A 313 -7.57 -9.99 -28.68
N LEU A 314 -8.21 -9.30 -29.63
CA LEU A 314 -8.22 -7.84 -29.69
C LEU A 314 -8.85 -7.21 -28.45
N SER A 315 -9.88 -7.83 -27.88
CA SER A 315 -10.50 -7.37 -26.63
C SER A 315 -9.56 -7.51 -25.43
N VAL A 316 -8.78 -8.61 -25.36
CA VAL A 316 -7.73 -8.80 -24.34
C VAL A 316 -6.59 -7.80 -24.51
N ALA A 317 -6.18 -7.55 -25.76
CA ALA A 317 -5.14 -6.59 -26.11
C ALA A 317 -5.54 -5.16 -25.72
N PHE A 318 -6.75 -4.74 -26.07
CA PHE A 318 -7.33 -3.45 -25.66
C PHE A 318 -7.41 -3.33 -24.13
N LEU A 319 -7.85 -4.39 -23.46
CA LEU A 319 -7.85 -4.46 -22.00
C LEU A 319 -6.46 -4.26 -21.42
N CYS A 320 -5.44 -4.93 -21.98
CA CYS A 320 -4.06 -4.76 -21.56
C CYS A 320 -3.64 -3.29 -21.57
N ASP A 321 -3.88 -2.56 -22.67
CA ASP A 321 -3.50 -1.14 -22.77
C ASP A 321 -4.22 -0.24 -21.77
N ILE A 322 -5.55 -0.38 -21.66
CA ILE A 322 -6.35 0.42 -20.73
C ILE A 322 -5.93 0.13 -19.29
N THR A 323 -5.67 -1.14 -18.96
CA THR A 323 -5.23 -1.52 -17.62
C THR A 323 -3.86 -0.96 -17.29
N GLN A 324 -2.95 -0.89 -18.27
CA GLN A 324 -1.63 -0.29 -18.10
C GLN A 324 -1.75 1.21 -17.81
N HIS A 325 -2.55 1.95 -18.58
CA HIS A 325 -2.77 3.38 -18.32
C HIS A 325 -3.44 3.64 -16.98
N LEU A 326 -4.41 2.81 -16.59
CA LEU A 326 -5.02 2.88 -15.26
C LEU A 326 -3.99 2.61 -14.16
N ASN A 327 -3.08 1.65 -14.35
CA ASN A 327 -2.01 1.35 -13.41
C ASN A 327 -1.01 2.50 -13.28
N GLU A 328 -0.61 3.12 -14.39
CA GLU A 328 0.24 4.32 -14.39
C GLU A 328 -0.42 5.47 -13.62
N LEU A 329 -1.70 5.75 -13.90
CA LEU A 329 -2.45 6.78 -13.18
C LEU A 329 -2.54 6.46 -11.69
N ASN A 330 -2.87 5.20 -11.35
CA ASN A 330 -3.01 4.73 -9.97
C ASN A 330 -1.73 4.96 -9.15
N LEU A 331 -0.58 4.59 -9.73
CA LEU A 331 0.73 4.80 -9.10
C LEU A 331 1.09 6.28 -8.98
N LYS A 332 0.73 7.12 -9.98
CA LYS A 332 0.96 8.58 -9.93
C LYS A 332 0.12 9.27 -8.85
N MET A 333 -1.08 8.78 -8.58
CA MET A 333 -1.99 9.31 -7.57
C MET A 333 -1.62 8.89 -6.14
N GLN A 334 -0.77 7.88 -5.98
CA GLN A 334 -0.30 7.40 -4.69
C GLN A 334 1.04 8.03 -4.28
N GLY A 335 1.32 7.97 -2.98
CA GLY A 335 2.57 8.43 -2.38
C GLY A 335 2.44 9.80 -1.70
N ARG A 336 3.53 10.21 -1.06
CA ARG A 336 3.62 11.45 -0.29
C ARG A 336 3.91 12.65 -1.18
N ASN A 337 3.67 13.85 -0.65
CA ASN A 337 4.05 15.13 -1.27
C ASN A 337 3.43 15.35 -2.67
N LYS A 338 2.21 14.88 -2.88
CA LYS A 338 1.43 15.19 -4.08
C LYS A 338 0.61 16.46 -3.86
N THR A 339 0.63 17.34 -4.84
CA THR A 339 -0.22 18.53 -4.89
C THR A 339 -1.51 18.25 -5.68
N VAL A 340 -2.56 19.02 -5.42
CA VAL A 340 -3.82 18.93 -6.18
C VAL A 340 -3.58 19.18 -7.67
N TYR A 341 -2.67 20.09 -8.01
CA TYR A 341 -2.32 20.39 -9.41
C TYR A 341 -1.68 19.19 -10.12
N GLU A 342 -0.74 18.49 -9.48
CA GLU A 342 -0.13 17.29 -10.07
C GLU A 342 -1.14 16.16 -10.25
N LEU A 343 -2.02 15.95 -9.26
CA LEU A 343 -3.08 14.94 -9.34
C LEU A 343 -4.06 15.25 -10.47
N TYR A 344 -4.50 16.51 -10.56
CA TYR A 344 -5.37 16.98 -11.63
C TYR A 344 -4.72 16.80 -13.01
N THR A 345 -3.45 17.18 -13.14
CA THR A 345 -2.69 17.02 -14.38
C THR A 345 -2.55 15.55 -14.76
N ALA A 346 -2.30 14.66 -13.80
CA ALA A 346 -2.23 13.23 -14.06
C ALA A 346 -3.55 12.67 -14.60
N VAL A 347 -4.69 13.09 -14.04
CA VAL A 347 -6.02 12.70 -14.51
C VAL A 347 -6.29 13.26 -15.91
N ARG A 348 -5.92 14.52 -16.18
CA ARG A 348 -6.05 15.14 -17.51
C ARG A 348 -5.25 14.41 -18.58
N VAL A 349 -3.97 14.16 -18.31
CA VAL A 349 -3.10 13.39 -19.21
C VAL A 349 -3.66 11.98 -19.45
N PHE A 350 -4.25 11.35 -18.45
CA PHE A 350 -4.93 10.06 -18.63
C PHE A 350 -6.14 10.17 -19.57
N SER A 351 -6.98 11.20 -19.41
CA SER A 351 -8.11 11.47 -20.30
C SER A 351 -7.63 11.66 -21.76
N ASP A 352 -6.61 12.49 -21.97
CA ASP A 352 -6.09 12.76 -23.31
C ASP A 352 -5.53 11.48 -23.96
N LYS A 353 -4.88 10.60 -23.18
CA LYS A 353 -4.44 9.28 -23.65
C LYS A 353 -5.60 8.40 -24.10
N LEU A 354 -6.73 8.42 -23.39
CA LEU A 354 -7.92 7.66 -23.77
C LEU A 354 -8.52 8.18 -25.07
N ASP A 355 -8.55 9.50 -25.27
CA ASP A 355 -9.05 10.10 -26.51
C ASP A 355 -8.19 9.67 -27.72
N VAL A 356 -6.87 9.62 -27.56
CA VAL A 356 -5.94 9.13 -28.60
C VAL A 356 -6.17 7.65 -28.89
N LEU A 357 -6.36 6.82 -27.86
CA LEU A 357 -6.66 5.40 -28.03
C LEU A 357 -8.00 5.18 -28.74
N GLU A 358 -9.03 5.93 -28.38
CA GLU A 358 -10.32 5.85 -29.05
C GLU A 358 -10.22 6.20 -30.54
N GLN A 359 -9.51 7.28 -30.88
CA GLN A 359 -9.28 7.68 -32.27
C GLN A 359 -8.49 6.62 -33.05
N SER A 360 -7.46 6.04 -32.41
CA SER A 360 -6.64 4.95 -32.95
C SER A 360 -7.48 3.71 -33.27
N VAL A 361 -8.35 3.28 -32.36
CA VAL A 361 -9.25 2.14 -32.56
C VAL A 361 -10.26 2.42 -33.68
N ARG A 362 -10.89 3.62 -33.69
CA ARG A 362 -11.86 4.02 -34.73
C ARG A 362 -11.22 4.12 -36.12
N GLY A 363 -9.96 4.53 -36.18
CA GLY A 363 -9.18 4.63 -37.42
C GLY A 363 -8.49 3.34 -37.85
N SER A 364 -8.68 2.23 -37.11
CA SER A 364 -7.96 0.95 -37.30
C SER A 364 -6.43 1.11 -37.34
N ASP A 365 -5.90 2.08 -36.59
CA ASP A 365 -4.48 2.41 -36.52
C ASP A 365 -3.94 2.03 -35.14
N TYR A 366 -3.47 0.80 -34.99
CA TYR A 366 -2.99 0.27 -33.71
C TYR A 366 -1.54 0.69 -33.35
N ARG A 367 -1.07 1.83 -33.88
CA ARG A 367 0.28 2.34 -33.55
C ARG A 367 0.44 2.62 -32.05
N PHE A 368 -0.62 3.00 -31.36
CA PHE A 368 -0.59 3.29 -29.91
C PHE A 368 -1.06 2.12 -29.04
N SER A 369 -1.27 0.94 -29.64
CA SER A 369 -1.72 -0.28 -28.98
C SER A 369 -0.82 -1.45 -29.40
N PRO A 370 0.41 -1.57 -28.85
CA PRO A 370 1.33 -2.65 -29.20
C PRO A 370 0.74 -4.07 -29.05
N PRO A 371 -0.06 -4.37 -28.02
CA PRO A 371 -0.73 -5.67 -27.90
C PRO A 371 -1.70 -5.96 -29.06
N CYS A 372 -2.39 -4.96 -29.62
CA CYS A 372 -3.32 -5.17 -30.74
C CYS A 372 -2.62 -5.38 -32.10
N ARG A 373 -1.29 -5.30 -32.16
CA ARG A 373 -0.51 -5.60 -33.38
C ARG A 373 -0.06 -7.06 -33.48
N LYS A 374 -0.15 -7.81 -32.38
CA LYS A 374 0.05 -9.26 -32.34
C LYS A 374 -1.25 -9.94 -32.77
#